data_AF-A0A2S7PIX6-F1
#
_entry.id   AF-A0A2S7PIX6-F1
#
_cell.length_a   1.000
_cell.length_b   1.000
_cell.length_c   1.000
_cell.angle_alpha   90.00
_cell.angle_beta   90.00
_cell.angle_gamma   90.00
#
_symmetry.space_group_name_H-M   'P 1'
#
loop_
_entity.id
_entity.type
_entity.pdbx_description
1 polymer ?
#
loop_
_entity_poly.entity_id
_entity_poly.type
_entity_poly.pdbx_seq_one_letter_code
_entity_poly.pdbx_strand_id
1 'polypeptide(L)'
;MFQDRRIEIRHTTDPSTPSPCETAMTPFLDNHHVHKDDSHRFRVQMKGSHRLKITSTDHNSHQKVERYSCPPIYYFFNKNDYLEFQYLMLLKEVVFCVDIQWIKTTKEKDKQSNYVTLRVLQDPVSRARSILYFRGCSPNAYGPWGFEEWPVSIFQKPKEPNIRTATLTLESADGRPLSAAKNRTSSFKRQSTQGSITTIGSQESSTVAYGRLQERAGRRIKGLIVEFYDAKDCHAFWKEFTTEESMFDTSMSLGTSELAELA
;
A
#
# COMPACT_ATOMS: atom_id res chain seq x y z
N MET A 1 19.12 -42.72 12.27
CA MET A 1 19.69 -42.43 10.93
C MET A 1 19.05 -41.14 10.44
N PHE A 2 19.79 -40.03 10.38
CA PHE A 2 19.33 -38.83 9.69
C PHE A 2 19.67 -39.00 8.21
N GLN A 3 18.64 -39.21 7.38
CA GLN A 3 18.77 -39.35 5.94
C GLN A 3 19.25 -38.04 5.33
N ASP A 4 20.28 -38.08 4.48
CA ASP A 4 20.81 -36.94 3.72
C ASP A 4 19.75 -36.34 2.80
N ARG A 5 18.93 -35.44 3.34
CA ARG A 5 18.02 -34.60 2.55
C ARG A 5 18.81 -33.41 2.04
N ARG A 6 19.08 -33.37 0.74
CA ARG A 6 19.66 -32.19 0.09
C ARG A 6 18.58 -31.10 0.00
N ILE A 7 18.61 -30.17 0.95
CA ILE A 7 17.74 -28.99 0.95
C ILE A 7 18.41 -27.91 0.10
N GLU A 8 17.82 -27.59 -1.04
CA GLU A 8 18.23 -26.44 -1.85
C GLU A 8 17.29 -25.26 -1.60
N ILE A 9 17.79 -24.22 -0.94
CA ILE A 9 17.08 -22.96 -0.72
C ILE A 9 17.54 -21.98 -1.80
N ARG A 10 16.66 -21.66 -2.75
CA ARG A 10 16.93 -20.60 -3.73
C ARG A 10 16.07 -19.38 -3.45
N HIS A 11 16.71 -18.24 -3.22
CA HIS A 11 16.10 -16.93 -3.36
C HIS A 11 16.11 -16.57 -4.85
N THR A 12 14.98 -16.74 -5.53
CA THR A 12 14.86 -16.36 -6.96
C THR A 12 13.82 -15.27 -7.12
N THR A 13 14.24 -14.10 -7.60
CA THR A 13 13.37 -13.24 -8.41
C THR A 13 13.28 -13.90 -9.78
N ASP A 14 12.12 -14.46 -10.14
CA ASP A 14 11.93 -15.07 -11.48
C ASP A 14 12.12 -13.99 -12.57
N PRO A 15 13.15 -14.07 -13.41
CA PRO A 15 13.40 -13.07 -14.45
C PRO A 15 12.33 -13.10 -15.56
N SER A 16 11.64 -14.24 -15.72
CA SER A 16 10.56 -14.43 -16.71
C SER A 16 9.19 -13.98 -16.21
N THR A 17 9.02 -13.90 -14.88
CA THR A 17 7.84 -13.33 -14.21
C THR A 17 8.25 -12.43 -13.05
N PRO A 18 8.90 -11.28 -13.32
CA PRO A 18 9.26 -10.34 -12.27
C PRO A 18 7.98 -9.92 -11.55
N SER A 19 7.86 -10.30 -10.26
CA SER A 19 6.80 -9.73 -9.43
C SER A 19 7.03 -8.22 -9.42
N PRO A 20 6.04 -7.40 -9.81
CA PRO A 20 6.24 -5.96 -9.92
C PRO A 20 6.69 -5.46 -8.55
N CYS A 21 7.97 -5.08 -8.49
CA CYS A 21 8.70 -4.71 -7.27
C CYS A 21 8.08 -3.49 -6.58
N GLU A 22 7.20 -2.77 -7.29
CA GLU A 22 6.63 -1.49 -6.90
C GLU A 22 5.79 -1.54 -5.62
N THR A 23 5.09 -2.63 -5.31
CA THR A 23 4.27 -2.74 -4.08
C THR A 23 4.84 -3.69 -3.02
N ALA A 24 5.90 -4.42 -3.34
CA ALA A 24 6.44 -5.44 -2.44
C ALA A 24 7.05 -4.86 -1.16
N MET A 25 7.51 -3.62 -1.26
CA MET A 25 8.14 -2.84 -0.19
C MET A 25 7.17 -1.87 0.49
N THR A 26 5.88 -1.88 0.12
CA THR A 26 4.89 -1.06 0.81
C THR A 26 4.52 -1.72 2.15
N PRO A 27 4.62 -1.00 3.28
CA PRO A 27 4.31 -1.54 4.60
C PRO A 27 2.86 -2.03 4.68
N PHE A 28 2.66 -3.30 5.00
CA PHE A 28 1.37 -3.86 5.40
C PHE A 28 1.21 -3.72 6.91
N LEU A 29 0.11 -3.13 7.32
CA LEU A 29 -0.24 -2.96 8.72
C LEU A 29 -1.30 -3.96 9.11
N ASP A 30 -1.17 -4.49 10.31
CA ASP A 30 -2.21 -5.29 10.91
C ASP A 30 -3.39 -4.43 11.32
N ASN A 31 -4.58 -4.99 11.13
CA ASN A 31 -5.80 -4.41 11.63
C ASN A 31 -5.93 -4.74 13.13
N HIS A 32 -5.84 -3.73 13.98
CA HIS A 32 -5.87 -3.87 15.44
C HIS A 32 -7.23 -4.34 15.97
N HIS A 33 -8.32 -4.15 15.23
CA HIS A 33 -9.60 -4.76 15.61
C HIS A 33 -9.58 -6.29 15.53
N VAL A 34 -8.79 -6.86 14.61
CA VAL A 34 -8.57 -8.31 14.50
C VAL A 34 -7.44 -8.77 15.44
N HIS A 35 -6.36 -8.01 15.49
CA HIS A 35 -5.15 -8.32 16.24
C HIS A 35 -4.96 -7.34 17.41
N LYS A 36 -5.63 -7.63 18.52
CA LYS A 36 -5.73 -6.73 19.69
C LYS A 36 -4.52 -6.76 20.62
N ASP A 37 -3.58 -7.68 20.41
CA ASP A 37 -2.44 -7.86 21.30
C ASP A 37 -1.31 -6.85 21.02
N ASP A 38 -0.55 -6.53 22.06
CA ASP A 38 0.51 -5.52 21.99
C ASP A 38 1.60 -5.87 20.96
N SER A 39 1.79 -7.14 20.63
CA SER A 39 2.78 -7.56 19.63
C SER A 39 2.43 -7.12 18.21
N HIS A 40 1.17 -6.75 17.94
CA HIS A 40 0.70 -6.27 16.64
C HIS A 40 0.60 -4.75 16.57
N ARG A 41 0.71 -4.05 17.70
CA ARG A 41 0.51 -2.59 17.79
C ARG A 41 1.39 -1.81 16.83
N PHE A 42 2.68 -2.12 16.79
CA PHE A 42 3.66 -1.48 15.90
C PHE A 42 4.37 -2.52 15.04
N ARG A 43 3.61 -3.48 14.52
CA ARG A 43 4.12 -4.49 13.60
C ARG A 43 3.95 -4.01 12.16
N VAL A 44 4.98 -4.24 11.35
CA VAL A 44 4.96 -4.00 9.91
C VAL A 44 5.33 -5.28 9.18
N GLN A 45 4.50 -5.69 8.22
CA GLN A 45 4.77 -6.83 7.34
C GLN A 45 5.04 -6.38 5.91
N MET A 46 5.87 -7.11 5.17
CA MET A 46 6.11 -6.88 3.74
C MET A 46 5.49 -8.00 2.92
N LYS A 47 4.30 -7.79 2.33
CA LYS A 47 3.51 -8.87 1.69
C LYS A 47 4.03 -9.35 0.32
N GLY A 48 5.04 -8.71 -0.29
CA GLY A 48 5.29 -8.89 -1.72
C GLY A 48 6.61 -9.47 -2.22
N SER A 49 7.57 -9.90 -1.40
CA SER A 49 8.92 -10.20 -1.95
C SER A 49 9.61 -11.50 -1.53
N HIS A 50 9.11 -12.25 -0.55
CA HIS A 50 9.86 -13.39 -0.03
C HIS A 50 9.06 -14.67 -0.18
N ARG A 51 9.41 -15.46 -1.21
CA ARG A 51 8.92 -16.82 -1.40
C ARG A 51 10.09 -17.79 -1.30
N LEU A 52 9.99 -18.77 -0.41
CA LEU A 52 10.91 -19.89 -0.38
C LEU A 52 10.35 -21.00 -1.27
N LYS A 53 11.17 -21.51 -2.17
CA LYS A 53 10.87 -22.75 -2.91
C LYS A 53 11.84 -23.81 -2.42
N ILE A 54 11.32 -24.81 -1.71
CA ILE A 54 12.07 -25.98 -1.26
C ILE A 54 11.84 -27.08 -2.27
N THR A 55 12.90 -27.57 -2.90
CA THR A 55 12.83 -28.75 -3.79
C THR A 55 13.53 -29.91 -3.10
N SER A 56 12.79 -30.98 -2.84
CA SER A 56 13.32 -32.24 -2.30
C SER A 56 13.30 -33.29 -3.41
N THR A 57 14.39 -34.05 -3.55
CA THR A 57 14.46 -35.17 -4.50
C THR A 57 14.51 -36.47 -3.72
N ASP A 58 13.54 -37.34 -3.96
CA ASP A 58 13.51 -38.72 -3.45
C ASP A 58 14.53 -39.60 -4.20
N HIS A 59 14.94 -40.72 -3.60
CA HIS A 59 15.74 -41.80 -4.18
C HIS A 59 15.19 -42.30 -5.53
N ASN A 60 13.88 -42.20 -5.77
CA ASN A 60 13.23 -42.53 -7.05
C ASN A 60 13.25 -41.37 -8.07
N SER A 61 14.08 -40.34 -7.87
CA SER A 61 14.16 -39.14 -8.73
C SER A 61 12.88 -38.30 -8.81
N HIS A 62 11.90 -38.54 -7.94
CA HIS A 62 10.72 -37.69 -7.84
C HIS A 62 11.07 -36.36 -7.16
N GLN A 63 10.81 -35.24 -7.85
CA GLN A 63 10.95 -33.90 -7.30
C GLN A 63 9.67 -33.48 -6.58
N LYS A 64 9.75 -33.28 -5.27
CA LYS A 64 8.72 -32.61 -4.48
C LYS A 64 9.08 -31.13 -4.37
N VAL A 65 8.17 -30.25 -4.77
CA VAL A 65 8.34 -28.80 -4.66
C VAL A 65 7.37 -28.25 -3.63
N GLU A 66 7.90 -27.68 -2.56
CA GLU A 66 7.15 -26.94 -1.54
C GLU A 66 7.43 -25.45 -1.70
N ARG A 67 6.40 -24.62 -1.58
CA ARG A 67 6.51 -23.16 -1.70
C ARG A 67 5.95 -22.50 -0.45
N TYR A 68 6.75 -21.65 0.19
CA TYR A 68 6.38 -20.92 1.39
C TYR A 68 6.43 -19.42 1.12
N SER A 69 5.52 -18.68 1.74
CA SER A 69 5.60 -17.22 1.83
C SER A 69 6.30 -16.86 3.13
N CYS A 70 7.36 -16.07 3.07
CA CYS A 70 8.18 -15.70 4.22
C CYS A 70 8.34 -14.18 4.31
N PRO A 71 7.24 -13.42 4.42
CA PRO A 71 7.30 -11.96 4.44
C PRO A 71 8.13 -11.47 5.64
N PRO A 72 9.06 -10.52 5.46
CA PRO A 72 9.71 -9.83 6.55
C PRO A 72 8.67 -9.19 7.47
N ILE A 73 8.90 -9.33 8.77
CA ILE A 73 8.08 -8.76 9.82
C ILE A 73 9.00 -7.94 10.73
N TYR A 74 8.70 -6.65 10.85
CA TYR A 74 9.41 -5.72 11.71
C TYR A 74 8.54 -5.37 12.91
N TYR A 75 9.16 -5.24 14.07
CA TYR A 75 8.52 -4.85 15.32
C TYR A 75 9.22 -3.60 15.84
N PHE A 76 8.43 -2.57 16.14
CA PHE A 76 8.93 -1.33 16.70
C PHE A 76 8.43 -1.19 18.13
N PHE A 77 9.28 -0.65 19.02
CA PHE A 77 8.93 -0.49 20.44
C PHE A 77 8.41 0.90 20.77
N ASN A 78 8.58 1.86 19.87
CA ASN A 78 8.03 3.20 20.01
C ASN A 78 7.33 3.64 18.71
N LYS A 79 6.43 4.61 18.86
CA LYS A 79 5.59 5.11 17.76
C LYS A 79 6.39 5.92 16.74
N ASN A 80 7.45 6.61 17.17
CA ASN A 80 8.22 7.49 16.29
C ASN A 80 9.00 6.69 15.26
N ASP A 81 9.76 5.68 15.68
CA ASP A 81 10.51 4.79 14.77
C ASP A 81 9.55 4.07 13.82
N TYR A 82 8.37 3.68 14.31
CA TYR A 82 7.32 3.05 13.51
C TYR A 82 6.80 3.99 12.40
N LEU A 83 6.60 5.27 12.71
CA LEU A 83 6.16 6.27 11.74
C LEU A 83 7.28 6.68 10.80
N GLU A 84 8.50 6.87 11.29
CA GLU A 84 9.70 7.18 10.52
C GLU A 84 9.99 6.07 9.51
N PHE A 85 9.93 4.81 9.94
CA PHE A 85 10.06 3.68 9.04
C PHE A 85 9.01 3.71 7.93
N GLN A 86 7.75 3.97 8.26
CA GLN A 86 6.71 4.11 7.23
C GLN A 86 6.99 5.28 6.29
N TYR A 87 7.45 6.42 6.81
CA TYR A 87 7.85 7.58 6.00
C TYR A 87 8.96 7.21 5.02
N LEU A 88 10.04 6.57 5.48
CA LEU A 88 11.15 6.14 4.64
C LEU A 88 10.71 5.13 3.56
N MET A 89 9.74 4.28 3.89
CA MET A 89 9.24 3.26 2.96
C MET A 89 8.18 3.81 1.98
N LEU A 90 7.41 4.81 2.36
CA LEU A 90 6.35 5.40 1.52
C LEU A 90 6.80 6.68 0.81
N LEU A 91 7.87 7.30 1.28
CA LEU A 91 8.28 8.67 0.96
C LEU A 91 7.16 9.70 1.17
N LYS A 92 6.27 9.39 2.11
CA LYS A 92 5.07 10.16 2.45
C LYS A 92 4.80 10.07 3.95
N GLU A 93 4.30 11.15 4.51
CA GLU A 93 3.87 11.19 5.90
C GLU A 93 2.56 10.41 6.04
N VAL A 94 2.47 9.56 7.07
CA VAL A 94 1.22 8.90 7.44
C VAL A 94 0.50 9.79 8.43
N VAL A 95 -0.43 10.61 7.94
CA VAL A 95 -1.17 11.58 8.78
C VAL A 95 -2.30 10.94 9.56
N PHE A 96 -2.87 9.85 9.04
CA PHE A 96 -3.95 9.14 9.70
C PHE A 96 -3.98 7.66 9.34
N CYS A 97 -4.32 6.83 10.33
CA CYS A 97 -4.57 5.40 10.19
C CYS A 97 -5.91 5.07 10.82
N VAL A 98 -6.71 4.25 10.14
CA VAL A 98 -7.97 3.74 10.68
C VAL A 98 -8.19 2.32 10.23
N ASP A 99 -8.67 1.49 11.14
CA ASP A 99 -9.08 0.13 10.82
C ASP A 99 -10.49 0.12 10.24
N ILE A 100 -10.67 -0.66 9.18
CA ILE A 100 -11.96 -0.75 8.49
C ILE A 100 -12.36 -2.21 8.30
N GLN A 101 -13.67 -2.44 8.22
CA GLN A 101 -14.21 -3.77 8.01
C GLN A 101 -14.01 -4.22 6.56
N TRP A 102 -14.38 -3.37 5.60
CA TRP A 102 -14.15 -3.64 4.18
C TRP A 102 -14.22 -2.40 3.29
N ILE A 103 -13.64 -2.53 2.10
CA ILE A 103 -13.81 -1.61 0.98
C ILE A 103 -14.46 -2.37 -0.18
N LYS A 104 -15.47 -1.77 -0.79
CA LYS A 104 -16.08 -2.25 -2.04
C LYS A 104 -16.12 -1.12 -3.07
N THR A 105 -16.30 -1.46 -4.34
CA THR A 105 -16.56 -0.42 -5.35
C THR A 105 -18.04 -0.06 -5.34
N THR A 106 -18.40 1.12 -5.83
CA THR A 106 -19.81 1.55 -5.94
C THR A 106 -20.66 0.68 -6.88
N LYS A 107 -20.03 -0.11 -7.76
CA LYS A 107 -20.72 -0.95 -8.76
C LYS A 107 -20.64 -2.45 -8.49
N GLU A 108 -19.59 -2.91 -7.83
CA GLU A 108 -19.41 -4.33 -7.56
C GLU A 108 -19.99 -4.68 -6.20
N LYS A 109 -20.70 -5.81 -6.13
CA LYS A 109 -21.15 -6.38 -4.87
C LYS A 109 -19.97 -7.00 -4.09
N ASP A 110 -18.86 -7.29 -4.77
CA ASP A 110 -17.72 -7.99 -4.20
C ASP A 110 -16.80 -7.03 -3.42
N LYS A 111 -16.37 -7.48 -2.25
CA LYS A 111 -15.45 -6.75 -1.38
C LYS A 111 -14.04 -6.78 -1.99
N GLN A 112 -13.41 -5.63 -2.15
CA GLN A 112 -12.02 -5.51 -2.60
C GLN A 112 -11.02 -5.91 -1.52
N SER A 113 -11.36 -5.62 -0.27
CA SER A 113 -10.52 -5.81 0.90
C SER A 113 -11.38 -6.08 2.11
N ASN A 114 -10.93 -6.96 3.00
CA ASN A 114 -11.53 -7.20 4.31
C ASN A 114 -10.47 -6.98 5.40
N TYR A 115 -10.86 -6.38 6.51
CA TYR A 115 -10.01 -6.24 7.71
C TYR A 115 -8.66 -5.60 7.41
N VAL A 116 -8.71 -4.42 6.79
CA VAL A 116 -7.50 -3.69 6.41
C VAL A 116 -7.39 -2.40 7.20
N THR A 117 -6.17 -1.91 7.35
CA THR A 117 -5.91 -0.56 7.83
C THR A 117 -5.88 0.37 6.62
N LEU A 118 -6.75 1.38 6.63
CA LEU A 118 -6.78 2.47 5.68
C LEU A 118 -5.89 3.60 6.19
N ARG A 119 -5.02 4.10 5.33
CA ARG A 119 -4.12 5.21 5.64
C ARG A 119 -4.48 6.43 4.81
N VAL A 120 -4.37 7.61 5.42
CA VAL A 120 -4.24 8.87 4.69
C VAL A 120 -2.76 9.23 4.71
N LEU A 121 -2.24 9.47 3.52
CA LEU A 121 -0.85 9.85 3.27
C LEU A 121 -0.81 11.30 2.83
N GLN A 122 0.31 11.94 3.13
CA GLN A 122 0.63 13.27 2.67
C GLN A 122 2.01 13.30 2.04
N ASP A 123 2.07 13.86 0.83
CA ASP A 123 3.33 14.17 0.18
C ASP A 123 4.02 15.32 0.91
N PRO A 124 5.28 15.16 1.37
CA PRO A 124 5.94 16.16 2.21
C PRO A 124 6.23 17.47 1.46
N VAL A 125 6.32 17.44 0.12
CA VAL A 125 6.66 18.61 -0.70
C VAL A 125 5.42 19.32 -1.22
N SER A 126 4.58 18.59 -1.95
CA SER A 126 3.37 19.14 -2.58
C SER A 126 2.20 19.27 -1.62
N ARG A 127 2.31 18.70 -0.40
CA ARG A 127 1.22 18.54 0.57
C ARG A 127 0.02 17.76 0.01
N ALA A 128 0.14 17.17 -1.18
CA ALA A 128 -0.91 16.41 -1.84
C ALA A 128 -1.24 15.16 -1.03
N ARG A 129 -2.54 14.91 -0.82
CA ARG A 129 -3.02 13.82 0.03
C ARG A 129 -3.54 12.66 -0.80
N SER A 130 -3.35 11.46 -0.30
CA SER A 130 -3.85 10.23 -0.90
C SER A 130 -4.31 9.23 0.15
N ILE A 131 -5.20 8.33 -0.21
CA ILE A 131 -5.58 7.19 0.61
C ILE A 131 -4.82 5.95 0.13
N LEU A 132 -4.35 5.11 1.07
CA LEU A 132 -3.63 3.88 0.79
C LEU A 132 -4.22 2.72 1.58
N TYR A 133 -4.53 1.62 0.90
CA TYR A 133 -4.97 0.37 1.53
C TYR A 133 -4.46 -0.86 0.76
N PHE A 134 -4.49 -2.02 1.40
CA PHE A 134 -4.15 -3.28 0.75
C PHE A 134 -5.40 -3.93 0.13
N ARG A 135 -5.37 -4.25 -1.16
CA ARG A 135 -6.37 -5.02 -1.88
C ARG A 135 -6.06 -6.51 -1.81
N GLY A 136 -6.96 -7.28 -1.22
CA GLY A 136 -6.79 -8.71 -1.00
C GLY A 136 -7.87 -9.25 -0.07
N CYS A 137 -8.83 -9.99 -0.62
CA CYS A 137 -10.03 -10.40 0.09
C CYS A 137 -9.98 -11.88 0.56
N SER A 138 -9.24 -12.73 -0.17
CA SER A 138 -9.03 -14.16 0.15
C SER A 138 -7.95 -14.77 -0.76
N PRO A 139 -7.10 -15.71 -0.28
CA PRO A 139 -6.12 -16.50 -1.06
C PRO A 139 -6.63 -17.02 -2.41
N ASN A 140 -7.93 -17.27 -2.51
CA ASN A 140 -8.58 -17.87 -3.67
C ASN A 140 -9.35 -16.85 -4.53
N ALA A 141 -9.32 -15.57 -4.17
CA ALA A 141 -9.99 -14.51 -4.93
C ALA A 141 -9.16 -14.16 -6.18
N TYR A 142 -9.76 -14.39 -7.36
CA TYR A 142 -9.22 -13.97 -8.64
C TYR A 142 -9.34 -12.45 -8.78
N GLY A 143 -8.27 -11.74 -8.48
CA GLY A 143 -8.16 -10.29 -8.64
C GLY A 143 -6.72 -9.82 -8.42
N PRO A 144 -6.37 -8.58 -8.77
CA PRO A 144 -5.05 -8.04 -8.45
C PRO A 144 -4.94 -7.87 -6.93
N TRP A 145 -3.96 -8.55 -6.34
CA TRP A 145 -3.55 -8.36 -4.96
C TRP A 145 -2.46 -7.30 -4.91
N GLY A 146 -2.52 -6.42 -3.93
CA GLY A 146 -1.49 -5.40 -3.74
C GLY A 146 -2.04 -4.12 -3.16
N PHE A 147 -1.16 -3.14 -3.01
CA PHE A 147 -1.55 -1.85 -2.47
C PHE A 147 -2.23 -0.98 -3.53
N GLU A 148 -3.32 -0.36 -3.13
CA GLU A 148 -4.06 0.63 -3.92
C GLU A 148 -3.95 1.98 -3.25
N GLU A 149 -3.34 2.92 -3.98
CA GLU A 149 -3.29 4.33 -3.60
C GLU A 149 -4.21 5.15 -4.52
N TRP A 150 -4.99 6.05 -3.92
CA TRP A 150 -5.85 6.99 -4.64
C TRP A 150 -5.64 8.42 -4.12
N PRO A 151 -5.26 9.38 -4.98
CA PRO A 151 -5.20 10.78 -4.55
C PRO A 151 -6.57 11.26 -4.06
N VAL A 152 -6.61 12.05 -2.98
CA VAL A 152 -7.86 12.59 -2.44
C VAL A 152 -8.55 13.51 -3.46
N SER A 153 -7.76 14.21 -4.28
CA SER A 153 -8.24 15.17 -5.29
C SER A 153 -9.06 14.56 -6.43
N ILE A 154 -9.04 13.23 -6.61
CA ILE A 154 -9.87 12.57 -7.64
C ILE A 154 -11.29 12.30 -7.16
N PHE A 155 -11.58 12.53 -5.88
CA PHE A 155 -12.89 12.30 -5.29
C PHE A 155 -13.66 13.62 -5.10
N GLN A 156 -14.99 13.53 -5.18
CA GLN A 156 -15.86 14.58 -4.68
C GLN A 156 -15.72 14.67 -3.17
N LYS A 157 -15.92 15.87 -2.60
CA LYS A 157 -16.00 16.05 -1.16
C LYS A 157 -17.18 15.21 -0.63
N PRO A 158 -16.94 14.14 0.16
CA PRO A 158 -18.01 13.28 0.62
C PRO A 158 -18.89 14.03 1.62
N LYS A 159 -20.18 13.70 1.63
CA LYS A 159 -21.11 14.22 2.64
C LYS A 159 -20.69 13.76 4.03
N GLU A 160 -20.91 14.62 5.02
CA GLU A 160 -20.66 14.27 6.41
C GLU A 160 -21.46 13.02 6.80
N PRO A 161 -20.82 11.97 7.36
CA PRO A 161 -21.52 10.78 7.78
C PRO A 161 -22.41 11.09 8.98
N ASN A 162 -23.57 10.44 9.04
CA ASN A 162 -24.44 10.52 10.20
C ASN A 162 -23.76 9.81 11.40
N ILE A 163 -23.96 10.31 12.62
CA ILE A 163 -23.53 9.72 13.88
C ILE A 163 -23.92 8.22 14.04
N ARG A 164 -24.91 7.74 13.29
CA ARG A 164 -25.34 6.33 13.29
C ARG A 164 -24.76 5.48 12.17
N THR A 165 -24.11 6.07 11.16
CA THR A 165 -23.65 5.37 9.97
C THR A 165 -22.13 5.19 9.97
N ALA A 166 -21.67 3.94 10.00
CA ALA A 166 -20.26 3.57 9.89
C ALA A 166 -19.83 3.34 8.43
N THR A 167 -20.37 4.12 7.49
CA THR A 167 -20.08 3.95 6.06
C THR A 167 -19.89 5.29 5.39
N LEU A 168 -18.85 5.40 4.56
CA LEU A 168 -18.57 6.57 3.76
C LEU A 168 -18.41 6.18 2.29
N THR A 169 -19.06 6.93 1.41
CA THR A 169 -18.95 6.76 -0.04
C THR A 169 -18.05 7.84 -0.62
N LEU A 170 -16.99 7.42 -1.32
CA LEU A 170 -16.04 8.28 -2.01
C LEU A 170 -16.30 8.18 -3.52
N GLU A 171 -16.99 9.17 -4.09
CA GLU A 171 -17.34 9.19 -5.51
C GLU A 171 -16.33 9.97 -6.34
N SER A 172 -16.15 9.58 -7.60
CA SER A 172 -15.27 10.29 -8.54
C SER A 172 -15.68 11.74 -8.76
N ALA A 173 -14.72 12.67 -8.66
CA ALA A 173 -14.89 14.10 -8.86
C ALA A 173 -15.53 14.44 -10.21
N ASP A 174 -15.06 13.80 -11.28
CA ASP A 174 -15.47 14.08 -12.67
C ASP A 174 -16.45 13.03 -13.22
N GLY A 175 -16.93 12.10 -12.38
CA GLY A 175 -17.80 11.00 -12.78
C GLY A 175 -17.15 9.95 -13.71
N ARG A 176 -15.85 10.10 -14.00
CA ARG A 176 -15.05 9.15 -14.78
C ARG A 176 -14.50 8.05 -13.87
N PRO A 177 -14.01 6.92 -14.44
CA PRO A 177 -13.40 5.87 -13.63
C PRO A 177 -12.18 6.40 -12.86
N LEU A 178 -12.04 6.00 -11.59
CA LEU A 178 -10.94 6.38 -10.72
C LEU A 178 -9.58 6.01 -11.32
N SER A 179 -9.47 4.88 -12.02
CA SER A 179 -8.24 4.47 -12.72
C SER A 179 -7.79 5.47 -13.77
N ALA A 180 -8.72 6.09 -14.50
CA ALA A 180 -8.42 7.10 -15.51
C ALA A 180 -8.01 8.46 -14.89
N ALA A 181 -8.50 8.77 -13.69
CA ALA A 181 -8.07 9.94 -12.92
C ALA A 181 -6.71 9.70 -12.23
N LYS A 182 -6.48 8.47 -11.74
CA LYS A 182 -5.22 8.03 -11.13
C LYS A 182 -4.04 8.10 -12.09
N ASN A 183 -4.22 7.74 -13.37
CA ASN A 183 -3.13 7.83 -14.36
C ASN A 183 -2.72 9.27 -14.70
N ARG A 184 -3.58 10.26 -14.44
CA ARG A 184 -3.31 11.69 -14.65
C ARG A 184 -2.62 12.34 -13.46
N THR A 185 -2.63 11.68 -12.31
CA THR A 185 -2.01 12.15 -11.07
C THR A 185 -0.75 11.33 -10.83
N SER A 186 0.31 11.92 -10.30
CA SER A 186 1.55 11.21 -9.96
C SER A 186 1.32 10.29 -8.75
N SER A 187 0.62 9.17 -8.96
CA SER A 187 0.53 8.10 -7.97
C SER A 187 1.86 7.36 -7.90
N PHE A 188 2.14 6.79 -6.71
CA PHE A 188 3.29 5.99 -6.30
C PHE A 188 4.11 5.35 -7.44
N LYS A 189 4.95 6.13 -8.11
CA LYS A 189 6.02 5.58 -8.93
C LYS A 189 7.29 5.82 -8.13
N ARG A 190 7.68 4.80 -7.35
CA ARG A 190 9.04 4.72 -6.82
C ARG A 190 9.97 4.88 -8.01
N GLN A 191 10.66 6.01 -8.10
CA GLN A 191 11.88 6.05 -8.89
C GLN A 191 12.82 5.07 -8.21
N SER A 192 13.07 3.95 -8.87
CA SER A 192 13.91 2.87 -8.37
C SER A 192 15.33 3.40 -8.10
N THR A 193 15.58 3.94 -6.91
CA THR A 193 16.91 4.31 -6.47
C THR A 193 17.62 3.07 -5.97
N GLN A 194 18.41 2.50 -6.88
CA GLN A 194 19.54 1.58 -6.72
C GLN A 194 19.34 0.27 -5.91
N GLY A 195 19.43 -0.84 -6.64
CA GLY A 195 19.62 -2.19 -6.10
C GLY A 195 19.41 -3.31 -7.11
N SER A 196 18.64 -3.08 -8.18
CA SER A 196 18.55 -4.02 -9.29
C SER A 196 19.70 -3.77 -10.26
N ILE A 197 20.75 -4.59 -10.19
CA ILE A 197 21.65 -4.81 -11.33
C ILE A 197 20.78 -5.45 -12.42
N THR A 198 20.10 -4.62 -13.19
CA THR A 198 19.60 -4.98 -14.51
C THR A 198 20.28 -4.02 -15.46
N THR A 199 21.22 -4.56 -16.21
CA THR A 199 21.85 -3.99 -17.39
C THR A 199 21.04 -2.86 -18.04
N ILE A 200 21.70 -1.71 -18.12
CA ILE A 200 21.31 -0.54 -18.91
C ILE A 200 21.01 -1.03 -20.34
N GLY A 201 19.73 -1.11 -20.72
CA GLY A 201 19.33 -1.53 -22.06
C GLY A 201 18.03 -2.31 -22.13
N SER A 202 16.92 -1.75 -21.64
CA SER A 202 15.56 -2.01 -22.16
C SER A 202 14.56 -1.10 -21.44
N GLN A 203 14.40 0.10 -21.97
CA GLN A 203 13.28 0.97 -21.64
C GLN A 203 11.94 0.36 -22.14
N GLU A 204 10.91 0.55 -21.33
CA GLU A 204 9.49 0.78 -21.71
C GLU A 204 8.52 -0.35 -22.11
N SER A 205 8.91 -1.62 -22.21
CA SER A 205 7.97 -2.60 -22.84
C SER A 205 7.08 -3.43 -21.91
N SER A 206 7.42 -3.63 -20.62
CA SER A 206 6.69 -4.58 -19.75
C SER A 206 5.62 -3.96 -18.84
N THR A 207 5.74 -2.67 -18.50
CA THR A 207 4.76 -1.95 -17.66
C THR A 207 3.47 -1.63 -18.43
N VAL A 208 3.57 -1.41 -19.74
CA VAL A 208 2.45 -1.07 -20.62
C VAL A 208 1.53 -2.28 -20.85
N ALA A 209 2.08 -3.50 -20.92
CA ALA A 209 1.29 -4.72 -21.16
C ALA A 209 0.40 -5.10 -19.96
N TYR A 210 0.88 -4.90 -18.72
CA TYR A 210 0.08 -5.13 -17.52
C TYR A 210 -0.88 -3.98 -17.20
N GLY A 211 -0.53 -2.73 -17.51
CA GLY A 211 -1.48 -1.62 -17.49
C GLY A 211 -2.68 -1.88 -18.41
N ARG A 212 -2.45 -2.47 -19.59
CA ARG A 212 -3.51 -2.87 -20.54
C ARG A 212 -4.34 -4.08 -20.08
N LEU A 213 -3.75 -5.01 -19.31
CA LEU A 213 -4.50 -6.10 -18.66
C LEU A 213 -5.33 -5.60 -17.47
N GLN A 214 -4.80 -4.66 -16.69
CA GLN A 214 -5.57 -3.91 -15.67
C GLN A 214 -6.70 -3.10 -16.28
N GLU A 215 -6.53 -2.51 -17.47
CA GLU A 215 -7.61 -1.82 -18.18
C GLU A 215 -8.69 -2.78 -18.69
N ARG A 216 -8.31 -3.98 -19.15
CA ARG A 216 -9.28 -4.97 -19.66
C ARG A 216 -10.10 -5.65 -18.57
N ALA A 217 -9.55 -5.81 -17.36
CA ALA A 217 -10.27 -6.34 -16.19
C ALA A 217 -10.82 -5.23 -15.26
N GLY A 218 -10.34 -4.00 -15.42
CA GLY A 218 -10.74 -2.81 -14.69
C GLY A 218 -12.12 -2.35 -15.11
N ARG A 219 -13.15 -3.06 -14.64
CA ARG A 219 -14.51 -2.52 -14.56
C ARG A 219 -14.43 -1.09 -14.05
N ARG A 220 -15.14 -0.17 -14.71
CA ARG A 220 -15.13 1.28 -14.50
C ARG A 220 -15.45 1.64 -13.03
N ILE A 221 -14.47 1.54 -12.12
CA ILE A 221 -14.61 1.89 -10.69
C ILE A 221 -14.86 3.39 -10.65
N LYS A 222 -16.07 3.81 -10.29
CA LYS A 222 -16.44 5.24 -10.20
C LYS A 222 -16.40 5.78 -8.77
N GLY A 223 -16.17 4.91 -7.80
CA GLY A 223 -16.13 5.28 -6.40
C GLY A 223 -15.84 4.08 -5.52
N LEU A 224 -15.54 4.37 -4.27
CA LEU A 224 -15.28 3.41 -3.20
C LEU A 224 -16.36 3.58 -2.12
N ILE A 225 -16.77 2.47 -1.51
CA ILE A 225 -17.58 2.49 -0.30
C ILE A 225 -16.73 1.86 0.80
N VAL A 226 -16.45 2.64 1.83
CA VAL A 226 -15.62 2.26 2.96
C VAL A 226 -16.53 2.02 4.16
N GLU A 227 -16.45 0.83 4.75
CA GLU A 227 -17.21 0.46 5.95
C GLU A 227 -16.29 0.33 7.16
N PHE A 228 -16.60 1.10 8.19
CA PHE A 228 -15.84 1.23 9.43
C PHE A 228 -16.41 0.31 10.51
N TYR A 229 -15.65 0.11 11.59
CA TYR A 229 -16.14 -0.64 12.74
C TYR A 229 -17.23 0.12 13.50
N ASP A 230 -17.08 1.43 13.63
CA ASP A 230 -18.07 2.29 14.23
C ASP A 230 -18.19 3.65 13.51
N ALA A 231 -19.20 4.43 13.93
CA ALA A 231 -19.48 5.74 13.35
C ALA A 231 -18.44 6.81 13.77
N LYS A 232 -17.72 6.62 14.88
CA LYS A 232 -16.68 7.56 15.31
C LYS A 232 -15.47 7.46 14.40
N ASP A 233 -15.03 6.25 14.07
CA ASP A 233 -13.95 5.99 13.12
C ASP A 233 -14.31 6.53 11.73
N CYS A 234 -15.56 6.31 11.29
CA CYS A 234 -16.08 6.86 10.04
C CYS A 234 -16.02 8.40 10.02
N HIS A 235 -16.45 9.05 11.11
CA HIS A 235 -16.45 10.51 11.23
C HIS A 235 -15.04 11.09 11.32
N ALA A 236 -14.14 10.44 12.09
CA ALA A 236 -12.74 10.82 12.19
C ALA A 236 -12.04 10.73 10.82
N PHE A 237 -12.27 9.64 10.08
CA PHE A 237 -11.78 9.52 8.72
C PHE A 237 -12.36 10.58 7.79
N TRP A 238 -13.66 10.87 7.88
CA TRP A 238 -14.29 11.92 7.07
C TRP A 238 -13.66 13.31 7.33
N LYS A 239 -13.47 13.67 8.60
CA LYS A 239 -12.84 14.93 9.00
C LYS A 239 -11.42 15.02 8.42
N GLU A 240 -10.66 13.95 8.56
CA GLU A 240 -9.31 13.89 8.02
C GLU A 240 -9.32 13.96 6.49
N PHE A 241 -10.12 13.15 5.81
CA PHE A 241 -10.21 13.10 4.34
C PHE A 241 -10.61 14.44 3.72
N THR A 242 -11.45 15.22 4.41
CA THR A 242 -11.93 16.53 3.96
C THR A 242 -11.08 17.71 4.41
N THR A 243 -10.01 17.47 5.17
CA THR A 243 -9.08 18.52 5.60
C THR A 243 -8.39 19.14 4.38
N GLU A 244 -8.52 20.45 4.26
CA GLU A 244 -7.88 21.27 3.23
C GLU A 244 -6.54 21.76 3.77
N GLU A 245 -5.46 21.50 3.02
CA GLU A 245 -4.12 21.94 3.42
C GLU A 245 -3.91 23.40 2.99
N SER A 246 -3.41 24.22 3.91
CA SER A 246 -2.88 25.55 3.59
C SER A 246 -1.67 25.39 2.67
N MET A 247 -1.70 26.01 1.48
CA MET A 247 -0.55 26.01 0.55
C MET A 247 0.61 26.89 1.03
N PHE A 248 0.50 27.55 2.18
CA PHE A 248 1.51 28.46 2.70
C PHE A 248 1.82 28.17 4.17
N ASP A 249 2.85 27.36 4.39
CA ASP A 249 3.72 27.52 5.56
C ASP A 249 5.04 28.12 5.06
N THR A 250 5.06 29.45 4.92
CA THR A 250 6.27 30.23 4.63
C THR A 250 7.09 30.42 5.90
N SER A 251 7.37 29.31 6.61
CA SER A 251 8.19 29.31 7.84
C SER A 251 9.42 28.41 7.74
N MET A 252 9.78 27.98 6.53
CA MET A 252 11.18 27.64 6.23
C MET A 252 11.99 28.94 6.25
N SER A 253 12.35 29.38 7.47
CA SER A 253 13.45 30.31 7.69
C SER A 253 14.68 29.68 7.04
N LEU A 254 14.99 30.14 5.83
CA LEU A 254 16.28 29.91 5.21
C LEU A 254 17.29 30.59 6.14
N GLY A 255 17.94 29.78 6.99
CA GLY A 255 19.00 30.24 7.89
C GLY A 255 20.05 30.96 7.06
N THR A 256 19.98 32.29 7.07
CA THR A 256 21.08 33.12 6.60
C THR A 256 22.12 33.03 7.68
N SER A 257 23.23 32.37 7.34
CA SER A 257 24.44 32.29 8.13
C SER A 257 24.94 33.71 8.42
N GLU A 258 24.62 34.25 9.59
CA GLU A 258 25.25 35.45 10.13
C GLU A 258 26.68 35.07 10.54
N LEU A 259 27.61 35.26 9.61
CA LEU A 259 29.05 35.18 9.83
C LEU A 259 29.60 36.61 9.77
N ALA A 260 29.38 37.35 10.86
CA ALA A 260 30.03 38.61 11.26
C ALA A 260 29.51 38.86 12.69
N GLU A 261 30.29 39.10 13.76
CA GLU A 261 31.62 39.63 13.93
C GLU A 261 32.25 38.96 15.16
N LEU A 262 33.52 38.54 15.06
CA LEU A 262 34.36 38.30 16.23
C LEU A 262 35.17 39.55 16.52
N ALA A 263 35.16 39.92 17.79
CA ALA A 263 35.94 40.96 18.45
C ALA A 263 37.46 40.82 18.25
#